data_AF-A0A2A2LBI0-F1
#
_entry.id   AF-A0A2A2LBI0-F1
#
_cell.length_a   1.000
_cell.length_b   1.000
_cell.length_c   1.000
_cell.angle_alpha   90.00
_cell.angle_beta   90.00
_cell.angle_gamma   90.00
#
_symmetry.space_group_name_H-M   'P 1'
#
loop_
_entity.id
_entity.type
_entity.pdbx_description
1 polymer ?
#
loop_
_entity_poly.entity_id
_entity_poly.type
_entity_poly.pdbx_seq_one_letter_code
_entity_poly.pdbx_strand_id
1 'polypeptide(L)'
;MENNVQPQSVDEFRSFLYSAQGIRKTIIQKLLKNEPIENELIDRLRHAIEELTDNRTKGEMRSVTTKYSQFSIDIRDEINGLRKDLAFLGQLLSSGSNNYSDCLESVDFVKILGPYHPKKEEQFKVELEDCVRFLTGFVSGSENGTKPMFITDWDGTMKDYCSQYATNIQPVYSAYLMGRFAREYTRATAVLTAGPLRGPGILDLTALPINGPVMFSGSWGREWFLKNKRVVHDVGIEDEGFDAISRLKDELNELFEGGEFSQFALVGSGVQLKVDRITLGVQSVFSHVPEDLKLRYIDAVKERIHRVDPYNRILFLEEAGSKFEIEICLKSSGEVWNKGNGVDALVETLRESLSNGRVLVAGDTFSDLPMLQTAIQHNQQV
;
A
#
# COMPACT_ATOMS: atom_id res chain seq x y z
N MET A 1 15.24 11.63 -37.06
CA MET A 1 13.82 11.90 -36.79
C MET A 1 13.54 11.22 -35.47
N GLU A 2 13.51 11.98 -34.37
CA GLU A 2 12.97 11.46 -33.12
C GLU A 2 11.49 11.17 -33.38
N ASN A 3 11.10 9.89 -33.34
CA ASN A 3 9.70 9.52 -33.39
C ASN A 3 9.05 10.14 -32.16
N ASN A 4 8.27 11.20 -32.38
CA ASN A 4 7.45 11.84 -31.36
C ASN A 4 6.34 10.86 -30.95
N VAL A 5 6.67 9.92 -30.06
CA VAL A 5 5.68 9.03 -29.45
C VAL A 5 4.85 9.91 -28.52
N GLN A 6 3.54 9.93 -28.77
CA GLN A 6 2.64 10.72 -27.93
C GLN A 6 2.64 10.16 -26.50
N PRO A 7 2.60 11.04 -25.48
CA PRO A 7 2.46 10.57 -24.11
C PRO A 7 1.14 9.82 -23.95
N GLN A 8 1.18 8.74 -23.18
CA GLN A 8 -0.02 7.99 -22.83
C GLN A 8 -0.87 8.74 -21.81
N SER A 9 -2.18 8.49 -21.83
CA SER A 9 -3.07 9.06 -20.84
C SER A 9 -2.85 8.47 -19.43
N VAL A 10 -3.28 9.21 -18.41
CA VAL A 10 -3.32 8.76 -17.01
C VAL A 10 -4.07 7.43 -16.86
N ASP A 11 -5.21 7.28 -17.52
CA ASP A 11 -6.03 6.06 -17.42
C ASP A 11 -5.39 4.86 -18.11
N GLU A 12 -4.76 5.06 -19.27
CA GLU A 12 -3.99 4.02 -19.95
C GLU A 12 -2.81 3.56 -19.10
N PHE A 13 -2.07 4.49 -18.51
CA PHE A 13 -0.95 4.17 -17.62
C PHE A 13 -1.40 3.34 -16.42
N ARG A 14 -2.46 3.79 -15.75
CA ARG A 14 -3.03 3.13 -14.58
C ARG A 14 -3.54 1.73 -14.93
N SER A 15 -4.28 1.60 -16.03
CA SER A 15 -4.81 0.33 -16.51
C SER A 15 -3.70 -0.66 -16.86
N PHE A 16 -2.64 -0.19 -17.49
CA PHE A 16 -1.46 -0.98 -17.80
C PHE A 16 -0.78 -1.51 -16.52
N LEU A 17 -0.57 -0.66 -15.51
CA LEU A 17 0.03 -1.09 -14.25
C LEU A 17 -0.86 -2.06 -13.47
N TYR A 18 -2.18 -1.87 -13.46
CA TYR A 18 -3.10 -2.85 -12.86
C TYR A 18 -3.12 -4.18 -13.61
N SER A 19 -2.93 -4.18 -14.93
CA SER A 19 -2.74 -5.41 -15.71
C SER A 19 -1.45 -6.13 -15.30
N ALA A 20 -0.34 -5.39 -15.14
CA ALA A 20 0.91 -5.92 -14.59
C ALA A 20 0.70 -6.51 -13.17
N GLN A 21 -0.09 -5.83 -12.33
CA GLN A 21 -0.41 -6.34 -11.00
C GLN A 21 -1.29 -7.59 -11.03
N GLY A 22 -2.20 -7.71 -11.99
CA GLY A 22 -2.97 -8.94 -12.23
C GLY A 22 -2.07 -10.13 -12.56
N ILE A 23 -1.01 -9.92 -13.34
CA ILE A 23 0.01 -10.93 -13.62
C ILE A 23 0.74 -11.33 -12.34
N ARG A 24 1.18 -10.36 -11.53
CA ARG A 24 1.83 -10.63 -10.23
C ARG A 24 0.94 -11.46 -9.31
N LYS A 25 -0.34 -11.11 -9.17
CA LYS A 25 -1.33 -11.87 -8.39
C LYS A 25 -1.46 -13.31 -8.89
N THR A 26 -1.48 -13.52 -10.21
CA THR A 26 -1.53 -14.86 -10.82
C THR A 26 -0.27 -15.67 -10.49
N ILE A 27 0.91 -15.08 -10.63
CA ILE A 27 2.18 -15.71 -10.27
C ILE A 27 2.19 -16.11 -8.80
N ILE A 28 1.76 -15.21 -7.89
CA ILE A 28 1.72 -15.50 -6.45
C ILE A 28 0.77 -16.65 -6.12
N GLN A 29 -0.41 -16.70 -6.73
CA GLN A 29 -1.35 -17.81 -6.53
C GLN A 29 -0.73 -19.15 -6.92
N LYS A 30 0.00 -19.20 -8.03
CA LYS A 30 0.69 -20.41 -8.50
C LYS A 30 1.87 -20.77 -7.60
N LEU A 31 2.72 -19.81 -7.26
CA LEU A 31 3.88 -20.02 -6.38
C LEU A 31 3.47 -20.57 -5.00
N LEU A 32 2.39 -20.03 -4.40
CA LEU A 32 1.93 -20.49 -3.09
C LEU A 32 1.30 -21.90 -3.12
N LYS A 33 0.89 -22.37 -4.30
CA LYS A 33 0.34 -23.71 -4.54
C LYS A 33 1.33 -24.69 -5.17
N ASN A 34 2.58 -24.28 -5.42
CA ASN A 34 3.58 -25.06 -6.15
C ASN A 34 3.10 -25.49 -7.56
N GLU A 35 2.32 -24.65 -8.22
CA GLU A 35 1.90 -24.84 -9.61
C GLU A 35 2.95 -24.26 -10.57
N PRO A 36 3.17 -24.88 -11.75
CA PRO A 36 4.09 -24.36 -12.75
C PRO A 36 3.80 -22.90 -13.12
N ILE A 37 4.86 -22.10 -13.27
CA ILE A 37 4.81 -20.74 -13.80
C ILE A 37 5.10 -20.78 -15.30
N GLU A 38 4.14 -20.33 -16.10
CA GLU A 38 4.30 -20.23 -17.55
C GLU A 38 5.27 -19.11 -17.92
N ASN A 39 6.15 -19.36 -18.89
CA ASN A 39 7.09 -18.35 -19.40
C ASN A 39 6.38 -17.09 -19.91
N GLU A 40 5.16 -17.24 -20.45
CA GLU A 40 4.34 -16.11 -20.91
C GLU A 40 4.08 -15.08 -19.80
N LEU A 41 3.88 -15.52 -18.55
CA LEU A 41 3.70 -14.59 -17.42
C LEU A 41 4.98 -13.80 -17.15
N ILE A 42 6.14 -14.43 -17.27
CA ILE A 42 7.46 -13.78 -17.12
C ILE A 42 7.71 -12.81 -18.26
N ASP A 43 7.39 -13.19 -19.49
CA ASP A 43 7.55 -12.35 -20.68
C ASP A 43 6.65 -11.11 -20.61
N ARG A 44 5.43 -11.23 -20.08
CA ARG A 44 4.56 -10.08 -19.84
C ARG A 44 5.12 -9.11 -18.79
N LEU A 45 5.80 -9.60 -17.75
CA LEU A 45 6.51 -8.73 -16.79
C LEU A 45 7.74 -8.06 -17.43
N ARG A 46 8.47 -8.77 -18.31
CA ARG A 46 9.59 -8.18 -19.08
C ARG A 46 9.10 -7.06 -19.99
N HIS A 47 8.05 -7.32 -20.76
CA HIS A 47 7.41 -6.33 -21.61
C HIS A 47 6.93 -5.13 -20.79
N ALA A 48 6.45 -5.36 -19.55
CA ALA A 48 6.05 -4.25 -18.70
C ALA A 48 7.22 -3.32 -18.35
N ILE A 49 8.43 -3.84 -18.14
CA ILE A 49 9.63 -3.00 -17.93
C ILE A 49 9.99 -2.24 -19.20
N GLU A 50 9.96 -2.91 -20.36
CA GLU A 50 10.27 -2.28 -21.65
C GLU A 50 9.33 -1.08 -21.90
N GLU A 51 8.03 -1.25 -21.66
CA GLU A 51 7.02 -0.20 -21.79
C GLU A 51 7.27 0.96 -20.82
N LEU A 52 7.70 0.68 -19.59
CA LEU A 52 8.01 1.71 -18.58
C LEU A 52 9.35 2.41 -18.81
N THR A 53 10.25 1.83 -19.62
CA THR A 53 11.60 2.35 -19.87
C THR A 53 11.82 2.79 -21.32
N ASP A 54 10.72 2.97 -22.05
CA ASP A 54 10.73 3.47 -23.43
C ASP A 54 10.99 4.98 -23.51
N ASN A 55 10.83 5.54 -24.71
CA ASN A 55 11.12 6.96 -24.97
C ASN A 55 10.18 7.96 -24.28
N ARG A 56 9.07 7.50 -23.67
CA ARG A 56 8.19 8.33 -22.84
C ARG A 56 8.76 8.52 -21.42
N THR A 57 9.81 7.78 -21.07
CA THR A 57 10.48 7.85 -19.77
C THR A 57 11.89 8.43 -19.92
N LYS A 58 12.20 9.50 -19.17
CA LYS A 58 13.54 10.09 -19.09
C LYS A 58 14.09 9.90 -17.68
N GLY A 59 15.12 9.07 -17.54
CA GLY A 59 15.57 8.61 -16.22
C GLY A 59 14.49 7.75 -15.58
N GLU A 60 13.93 8.20 -14.46
CA GLU A 60 12.76 7.56 -13.82
C GLU A 60 11.47 8.39 -13.96
N MET A 61 11.52 9.48 -14.72
CA MET A 61 10.37 10.37 -14.92
C MET A 61 9.62 9.97 -16.19
N ARG A 62 8.37 9.52 -16.04
CA ARG A 62 7.48 9.19 -17.17
C ARG A 62 6.55 10.35 -17.48
N SER A 63 6.47 10.71 -18.76
CA SER A 63 5.51 11.69 -19.24
C SER A 63 4.14 11.05 -19.44
N VAL A 64 3.11 11.65 -18.83
CA VAL A 64 1.70 11.26 -18.96
C VAL A 64 0.84 12.47 -19.32
N THR A 65 -0.34 12.23 -19.90
CA THR A 65 -1.27 13.27 -20.31
C THR A 65 -2.65 13.09 -19.69
N THR A 66 -3.32 14.22 -19.50
CA THR A 66 -4.77 14.31 -19.37
C THR A 66 -5.33 15.02 -20.60
N LYS A 67 -6.64 15.23 -20.65
CA LYS A 67 -7.28 16.08 -21.65
C LYS A 67 -6.80 17.55 -21.59
N TYR A 68 -6.31 18.01 -20.44
CA TYR A 68 -6.03 19.42 -20.17
C TYR A 68 -4.55 19.73 -19.97
N SER A 69 -3.73 18.72 -19.64
CA SER A 69 -2.34 18.92 -19.24
C SER A 69 -1.45 17.74 -19.62
N GLN A 70 -0.16 18.02 -19.75
CA GLN A 70 0.89 17.00 -19.78
C GLN A 70 1.80 17.25 -18.58
N PHE A 71 2.14 16.18 -17.86
CA PHE A 71 3.00 16.26 -16.68
C PHE A 71 3.87 15.01 -16.55
N SER A 72 4.85 15.08 -15.65
CA SER A 72 5.77 13.97 -15.39
C SER A 72 5.56 13.39 -14.00
N ILE A 73 5.60 12.07 -13.93
CA ILE A 73 5.50 11.29 -12.68
C ILE A 73 6.78 10.48 -12.50
N ASP A 74 7.24 10.37 -11.25
CA ASP A 74 8.35 9.50 -10.91
C ASP A 74 7.83 8.06 -10.78
N ILE A 75 8.38 7.17 -11.59
CA ILE A 75 8.02 5.74 -11.66
C ILE A 75 9.19 4.82 -11.26
N ARG A 76 10.15 5.34 -10.48
CA ARG A 76 11.34 4.60 -10.02
C ARG A 76 10.93 3.33 -9.27
N ASP A 77 9.94 3.43 -8.39
CA ASP A 77 9.48 2.33 -7.55
C ASP A 77 8.88 1.19 -8.38
N GLU A 78 8.03 1.51 -9.35
CA GLU A 78 7.40 0.54 -10.26
C GLU A 78 8.44 -0.19 -11.10
N ILE A 79 9.39 0.55 -11.69
CA ILE A 79 10.51 -0.02 -12.45
C ILE A 79 11.36 -0.93 -11.56
N ASN A 80 11.75 -0.47 -10.37
CA ASN A 80 12.59 -1.23 -9.47
C ASN A 80 11.88 -2.48 -8.94
N GLY A 81 10.58 -2.39 -8.65
CA GLY A 81 9.76 -3.54 -8.27
C GLY A 81 9.76 -4.62 -9.34
N LEU A 82 9.57 -4.26 -10.62
CA LEU A 82 9.59 -5.23 -11.72
C LEU A 82 11.00 -5.81 -11.96
N ARG A 83 12.07 -5.00 -11.85
CA ARG A 83 13.45 -5.49 -11.95
C ARG A 83 13.76 -6.52 -10.86
N LYS A 84 13.38 -6.22 -9.61
CA LYS A 84 13.51 -7.13 -8.47
C LYS A 84 12.71 -8.42 -8.70
N ASP A 85 11.49 -8.32 -9.26
CA ASP A 85 10.67 -9.50 -9.60
C ASP A 85 11.32 -10.40 -10.64
N LEU A 86 11.81 -9.85 -11.75
CA LEU A 86 12.44 -10.65 -12.79
C LEU A 86 13.74 -11.31 -12.32
N ALA A 87 14.53 -10.61 -11.49
CA ALA A 87 15.74 -11.18 -10.91
C ALA A 87 15.41 -12.31 -9.93
N PHE A 88 14.39 -12.14 -9.08
CA PHE A 88 13.90 -13.16 -8.16
C PHE A 88 13.36 -14.37 -8.91
N LEU A 89 12.44 -14.18 -9.85
CA LEU A 89 11.83 -15.27 -10.63
C LEU A 89 12.87 -15.99 -11.49
N GLY A 90 13.83 -15.27 -12.06
CA GLY A 90 14.92 -15.87 -12.83
C GLY A 90 15.79 -16.84 -12.01
N GLN A 91 16.05 -16.51 -10.74
CA GLN A 91 16.80 -17.42 -9.84
C GLN A 91 15.92 -18.55 -9.31
N LEU A 92 14.71 -18.24 -8.85
CA LEU A 92 13.78 -19.22 -8.27
C LEU A 92 13.40 -20.34 -9.26
N LEU A 93 13.20 -19.98 -10.52
CA LEU A 93 12.76 -20.93 -11.57
C LEU A 93 13.92 -21.65 -12.26
N SER A 94 15.18 -21.32 -11.93
CA SER A 94 16.36 -21.82 -12.63
C SER A 94 16.56 -23.35 -12.53
N SER A 95 16.06 -23.97 -11.46
CA SER A 95 16.16 -25.43 -11.24
C SER A 95 15.15 -26.24 -12.06
N GLY A 96 14.12 -25.60 -12.62
CA GLY A 96 12.97 -26.26 -13.26
C GLY A 96 12.06 -27.03 -12.29
N SER A 97 12.34 -26.98 -10.98
CA SER A 97 11.50 -27.60 -9.95
C SER A 97 10.30 -26.70 -9.61
N ASN A 98 9.15 -27.34 -9.40
CA ASN A 98 7.96 -26.66 -8.87
C ASN A 98 7.91 -26.69 -7.34
N ASN A 99 8.86 -27.35 -6.66
CA ASN A 99 9.02 -27.19 -5.22
C ASN A 99 9.77 -25.87 -4.96
N TYR A 100 9.05 -24.76 -5.07
CA TYR A 100 9.60 -23.43 -4.91
C TYR A 100 10.14 -23.18 -3.50
N SER A 101 9.75 -23.99 -2.52
CA SER A 101 10.31 -23.88 -1.18
C SER A 101 11.77 -24.25 -1.13
N ASP A 102 12.14 -25.38 -1.73
CA ASP A 102 13.53 -25.83 -1.78
C ASP A 102 14.33 -24.89 -2.68
N CYS A 103 13.71 -24.38 -3.75
CA CYS A 103 14.35 -23.41 -4.65
C CYS A 103 14.70 -22.07 -3.97
N LEU A 104 14.11 -21.72 -2.83
CA LEU A 104 14.49 -20.48 -2.12
C LEU A 104 15.92 -20.53 -1.60
N GLU A 105 16.46 -21.72 -1.30
CA GLU A 105 17.83 -21.87 -0.80
C GLU A 105 18.88 -21.46 -1.84
N SER A 106 18.53 -21.51 -3.13
CA SER A 106 19.40 -21.08 -4.22
C SER A 106 19.22 -19.61 -4.64
N VAL A 107 18.30 -18.87 -4.02
CA VAL A 107 18.06 -17.46 -4.32
C VAL A 107 19.01 -16.57 -3.52
N ASP A 108 19.87 -15.83 -4.23
CA ASP A 108 20.78 -14.84 -3.65
C ASP A 108 20.05 -13.48 -3.48
N PHE A 109 19.41 -13.31 -2.33
CA PHE A 109 18.70 -12.07 -1.98
C PHE A 109 19.63 -10.87 -1.81
N VAL A 110 20.89 -11.09 -1.40
CA VAL A 110 21.88 -10.01 -1.26
C VAL A 110 22.17 -9.40 -2.63
N LYS A 111 22.36 -10.25 -3.64
CA LYS A 111 22.55 -9.79 -5.02
C LYS A 111 21.32 -9.12 -5.63
N ILE A 112 20.11 -9.58 -5.28
CA ILE A 112 18.86 -9.04 -5.82
C ILE A 112 18.50 -7.69 -5.16
N LEU A 113 18.61 -7.60 -3.84
CA LEU A 113 18.07 -6.48 -3.05
C LEU A 113 19.15 -5.51 -2.58
N GLY A 114 20.35 -6.00 -2.29
CA GLY A 114 21.48 -5.20 -1.78
C GLY A 114 21.84 -3.98 -2.64
N PRO A 115 21.84 -4.06 -3.99
CA PRO A 115 22.13 -2.90 -4.85
C PRO A 115 21.13 -1.75 -4.73
N TYR A 116 19.94 -1.99 -4.16
CA TYR A 116 18.89 -0.99 -3.98
C TYR A 116 18.91 -0.35 -2.58
N HIS A 117 19.83 -0.77 -1.71
CA HIS A 117 19.93 -0.22 -0.36
C HIS A 117 20.45 1.23 -0.40
N PRO A 118 19.80 2.20 0.29
CA PRO A 118 20.09 3.63 0.11
C PRO A 118 21.47 4.08 0.58
N LYS A 119 22.15 3.28 1.43
CA LYS A 119 23.50 3.59 1.92
C LYS A 119 24.58 2.90 1.09
N LYS A 120 24.58 1.57 1.10
CA LYS A 120 25.52 0.66 0.40
C LYS A 120 25.14 -0.80 0.67
N GLU A 121 25.65 -1.72 -0.15
CA GLU A 121 25.39 -3.16 -0.07
C GLU A 121 25.95 -3.79 1.22
N GLU A 122 27.09 -3.33 1.74
CA GLU A 122 27.67 -3.89 2.97
C GLU A 122 26.79 -3.60 4.18
N GLN A 123 26.14 -2.45 4.21
CA GLN A 123 25.21 -2.09 5.28
C GLN A 123 23.96 -2.98 5.22
N PHE A 124 23.47 -3.29 4.01
CA PHE A 124 22.36 -4.22 3.83
C PHE A 124 22.66 -5.61 4.40
N LYS A 125 23.87 -6.13 4.18
CA LYS A 125 24.29 -7.44 4.73
C LYS A 125 24.23 -7.47 6.26
N VAL A 126 24.75 -6.42 6.91
CA VAL A 126 24.73 -6.31 8.38
C VAL A 126 23.29 -6.24 8.91
N GLU A 127 22.46 -5.36 8.34
CA GLU A 127 21.07 -5.19 8.76
C GLU A 127 20.24 -6.47 8.50
N LEU A 128 20.53 -7.19 7.42
CA LEU A 128 19.92 -8.48 7.12
C LEU A 128 20.28 -9.53 8.18
N GLU A 129 21.56 -9.67 8.54
CA GLU A 129 22.00 -10.60 9.57
C GLU A 129 21.36 -10.31 10.93
N ASP A 130 21.28 -9.03 11.30
CA ASP A 130 20.63 -8.58 12.54
C ASP A 130 19.13 -8.92 12.52
N CYS A 131 18.46 -8.64 11.40
CA CYS A 131 17.05 -8.96 11.20
C CYS A 131 16.79 -10.48 11.27
N VAL A 132 17.63 -11.30 10.65
CA VAL A 132 17.53 -12.77 10.71
C VAL A 132 17.64 -13.26 12.15
N ARG A 133 18.60 -12.75 12.94
CA ARG A 133 18.73 -13.12 14.36
C ARG A 133 17.50 -12.72 15.16
N PHE A 134 17.00 -11.50 14.93
CA PHE A 134 15.79 -11.01 15.59
C PHE A 134 14.55 -11.85 15.26
N LEU A 135 14.32 -12.15 13.98
CA LEU A 135 13.21 -12.99 13.52
C LEU A 135 13.35 -14.44 13.98
N THR A 136 14.57 -14.99 14.03
CA THR A 136 14.82 -16.32 14.62
C THR A 136 14.42 -16.36 16.09
N GLY A 137 14.74 -15.30 16.83
CA GLY A 137 14.23 -15.07 18.18
C GLY A 137 12.70 -15.09 18.19
N PHE A 138 12.05 -14.23 17.40
CA PHE A 138 10.60 -14.17 17.31
C PHE A 138 9.92 -15.52 17.06
N VAL A 139 10.36 -16.28 16.05
CA VAL A 139 9.73 -17.56 15.67
C VAL A 139 10.02 -18.69 16.67
N SER A 140 11.17 -18.67 17.35
CA SER A 140 11.51 -19.65 18.39
C SER A 140 10.73 -19.44 19.69
N GLY A 141 10.15 -18.25 19.89
CA GLY A 141 9.35 -17.88 21.05
C GLY A 141 7.94 -18.46 21.11
N SER A 142 7.70 -19.64 20.52
CA SER A 142 6.40 -20.32 20.61
C SER A 142 6.17 -20.83 22.04
N GLU A 143 5.49 -20.04 22.86
CA GLU A 143 5.06 -20.47 24.19
C GLU A 143 3.89 -21.45 24.04
N ASN A 144 3.99 -22.60 24.70
CA ASN A 144 2.94 -23.64 24.74
C ASN A 144 2.47 -24.12 23.35
N GLY A 145 3.34 -24.07 22.33
CA GLY A 145 3.03 -24.50 20.96
C GLY A 145 2.16 -23.52 20.17
N THR A 146 1.89 -22.32 20.70
CA THR A 146 1.14 -21.27 19.99
C THR A 146 2.10 -20.44 19.14
N LYS A 147 1.82 -20.32 17.84
CA LYS A 147 2.59 -19.45 16.94
C LYS A 147 2.41 -17.97 17.33
N PRO A 148 3.45 -17.14 17.22
CA PRO A 148 3.35 -15.72 17.55
C PRO A 148 2.47 -14.94 16.56
N MET A 149 2.17 -13.68 16.89
CA MET A 149 1.40 -12.77 16.04
C MET A 149 2.32 -11.73 15.39
N PHE A 150 2.04 -11.37 14.15
CA PHE A 150 2.74 -10.31 13.44
C PHE A 150 1.78 -9.19 13.04
N ILE A 151 2.09 -7.96 13.45
CA ILE A 151 1.33 -6.76 13.13
C ILE A 151 2.30 -5.82 12.40
N THR A 152 1.87 -5.29 11.26
CA THR A 152 2.74 -4.44 10.46
C THR A 152 1.97 -3.31 9.80
N ASP A 153 2.64 -2.17 9.68
CA ASP A 153 2.29 -1.18 8.67
C ASP A 153 2.70 -1.67 7.25
N TRP A 154 2.30 -0.92 6.22
CA TRP A 154 2.58 -1.23 4.83
C TRP A 154 3.58 -0.28 4.18
N ASP A 155 3.25 1.00 4.06
CA ASP A 155 3.96 1.99 3.24
C ASP A 155 5.20 2.50 3.98
N GLY A 156 6.39 2.23 3.45
CA GLY A 156 7.66 2.47 4.14
C GLY A 156 8.10 1.31 5.05
N THR A 157 7.22 0.36 5.34
CA THR A 157 7.47 -0.76 6.24
C THR A 157 7.64 -2.10 5.50
N MET A 158 6.59 -2.61 4.85
CA MET A 158 6.61 -3.84 4.06
C MET A 158 6.80 -3.58 2.56
N LYS A 159 6.65 -2.33 2.15
CA LYS A 159 6.76 -1.86 0.77
C LYS A 159 7.47 -0.51 0.76
N ASP A 160 8.46 -0.36 -0.14
CA ASP A 160 9.14 0.92 -0.37
C ASP A 160 8.13 2.04 -0.64
N TYR A 161 8.41 3.27 -0.20
CA TYR A 161 7.58 4.43 -0.53
C TYR A 161 7.47 4.60 -2.05
N CYS A 162 6.24 4.83 -2.53
CA CYS A 162 5.95 5.16 -3.92
C CYS A 162 5.55 6.63 -4.04
N SER A 163 5.92 7.27 -5.14
CA SER A 163 5.59 8.68 -5.39
C SER A 163 4.10 8.91 -5.63
N GLN A 164 3.35 7.86 -6.00
CA GLN A 164 1.89 7.90 -6.18
C GLN A 164 1.25 6.69 -5.50
N TYR A 165 0.28 6.93 -4.63
CA TYR A 165 -0.41 5.84 -3.94
C TYR A 165 -1.14 4.90 -4.92
N ALA A 166 -1.74 5.46 -5.98
CA ALA A 166 -2.52 4.73 -6.97
C ALA A 166 -1.72 3.65 -7.73
N THR A 167 -0.38 3.73 -7.72
CA THR A 167 0.55 2.81 -8.40
C THR A 167 1.56 2.19 -7.44
N ASN A 168 1.32 2.28 -6.13
CA ASN A 168 2.14 1.70 -5.08
C ASN A 168 1.96 0.17 -4.98
N ILE A 169 2.42 -0.52 -6.02
CA ILE A 169 2.09 -1.91 -6.27
C ILE A 169 3.13 -2.83 -5.64
N GLN A 170 2.68 -3.84 -4.90
CA GLN A 170 3.55 -4.80 -4.25
C GLN A 170 4.28 -5.73 -5.25
N PRO A 171 5.61 -5.91 -5.14
CA PRO A 171 6.37 -6.85 -5.96
C PRO A 171 6.18 -8.32 -5.54
N VAL A 172 6.37 -9.24 -6.49
CA VAL A 172 6.21 -10.70 -6.34
C VAL A 172 7.08 -11.27 -5.23
N TYR A 173 8.37 -10.93 -5.18
CA TYR A 173 9.28 -11.52 -4.18
C TYR A 173 8.77 -11.24 -2.75
N SER A 174 8.36 -10.00 -2.48
CA SER A 174 7.86 -9.59 -1.16
C SER A 174 6.54 -10.28 -0.81
N ALA A 175 5.62 -10.40 -1.76
CA ALA A 175 4.35 -11.06 -1.55
C ALA A 175 4.51 -12.56 -1.30
N TYR A 176 5.40 -13.23 -2.04
CA TYR A 176 5.65 -14.66 -1.85
C TYR A 176 6.25 -14.93 -0.47
N LEU A 177 7.30 -14.19 -0.09
CA LEU A 177 7.99 -14.36 1.19
C LEU A 177 7.09 -14.00 2.37
N MET A 178 6.38 -12.87 2.30
CA MET A 178 5.46 -12.45 3.36
C MET A 178 4.31 -13.43 3.53
N GLY A 179 3.73 -13.92 2.42
CA GLY A 179 2.64 -14.89 2.45
C GLY A 179 3.07 -16.23 3.06
N ARG A 180 4.29 -16.68 2.74
CA ARG A 180 4.89 -17.86 3.36
C ARG A 180 5.20 -17.66 4.83
N PHE A 181 5.83 -16.55 5.19
CA PHE A 181 6.19 -16.25 6.56
C PHE A 181 4.95 -16.21 7.47
N ALA A 182 3.90 -15.53 7.03
CA ALA A 182 2.62 -15.48 7.73
C ALA A 182 2.04 -16.89 7.96
N ARG A 183 1.98 -17.72 6.92
CA ARG A 183 1.45 -19.09 7.00
C ARG A 183 2.28 -20.00 7.93
N GLU A 184 3.59 -19.92 7.81
CA GLU A 184 4.51 -20.89 8.41
C GLU A 184 4.85 -20.54 9.85
N TYR A 185 4.95 -19.26 10.20
CA TYR A 185 5.50 -18.83 11.49
C TYR A 185 4.56 -18.02 12.36
N THR A 186 3.38 -17.62 11.89
CA THR A 186 2.44 -16.82 12.68
C THR A 186 1.11 -17.52 12.86
N ARG A 187 0.41 -17.22 13.96
CA ARG A 187 -1.02 -17.58 14.11
C ARG A 187 -1.93 -16.56 13.39
N ALA A 188 -1.45 -15.33 13.28
CA ALA A 188 -2.15 -14.21 12.67
C ALA A 188 -1.13 -13.18 12.19
N THR A 189 -1.32 -12.73 10.95
CA THR A 189 -0.61 -11.57 10.39
C THR A 189 -1.61 -10.49 10.02
N ALA A 190 -1.43 -9.29 10.57
CA ALA A 190 -2.30 -8.14 10.35
C ALA A 190 -1.54 -6.99 9.69
N VAL A 191 -2.11 -6.45 8.62
CA VAL A 191 -1.59 -5.27 7.92
C VAL A 191 -2.51 -4.09 8.20
N LEU A 192 -1.94 -3.01 8.74
CA LEU A 192 -2.63 -1.75 8.97
C LEU A 192 -2.15 -0.70 8.00
N THR A 193 -3.07 -0.13 7.22
CA THR A 193 -2.75 0.93 6.26
C THR A 193 -3.58 2.18 6.55
N ALA A 194 -3.03 3.34 6.19
CA ALA A 194 -3.75 4.60 6.30
C ALA A 194 -4.83 4.76 5.22
N GLY A 195 -4.53 4.32 4.00
CA GLY A 195 -5.45 4.36 2.85
C GLY A 195 -6.62 3.38 2.95
N PRO A 196 -7.54 3.38 1.98
CA PRO A 196 -8.73 2.54 2.01
C PRO A 196 -8.43 1.08 1.63
N LEU A 197 -9.43 0.19 1.82
CA LEU A 197 -9.34 -1.18 1.33
C LEU A 197 -9.35 -1.29 -0.20
N ARG A 198 -10.15 -0.45 -0.89
CA ARG A 198 -10.33 -0.46 -2.35
C ARG A 198 -10.58 0.92 -2.94
N GLY A 199 -10.39 1.04 -4.25
CA GLY A 199 -10.90 2.13 -5.07
C GLY A 199 -10.05 3.41 -5.22
N PRO A 200 -8.72 3.36 -5.43
CA PRO A 200 -7.78 2.25 -5.23
C PRO A 200 -7.41 2.11 -3.75
N GLY A 201 -7.16 0.89 -3.29
CA GLY A 201 -6.74 0.63 -1.91
C GLY A 201 -5.82 -0.58 -1.78
N ILE A 202 -5.44 -0.94 -0.55
CA ILE A 202 -4.46 -2.00 -0.29
C ILE A 202 -4.82 -3.35 -0.97
N LEU A 203 -6.10 -3.69 -1.12
CA LEU A 203 -6.52 -4.93 -1.78
C LEU A 203 -6.31 -4.90 -3.31
N ASP A 204 -6.28 -3.71 -3.89
CA ASP A 204 -5.99 -3.52 -5.31
C ASP A 204 -4.48 -3.54 -5.55
N LEU A 205 -3.71 -2.96 -4.61
CA LEU A 205 -2.26 -2.75 -4.66
C LEU A 205 -1.40 -3.96 -4.21
N THR A 206 -1.91 -4.80 -3.31
CA THR A 206 -1.21 -6.00 -2.82
C THR A 206 -1.17 -7.11 -3.86
N ALA A 207 -0.07 -7.89 -3.93
CA ALA A 207 0.01 -9.09 -4.77
C ALA A 207 -0.34 -10.37 -3.98
N LEU A 208 -0.47 -10.26 -2.66
CA LEU A 208 -0.89 -11.35 -1.78
C LEU A 208 -2.34 -11.80 -2.06
N PRO A 209 -2.67 -13.08 -1.80
CA PRO A 209 -4.05 -13.52 -1.79
C PRO A 209 -4.85 -12.79 -0.70
N ILE A 210 -5.95 -12.14 -1.08
CA ILE A 210 -6.81 -11.38 -0.17
C ILE A 210 -7.38 -12.24 0.96
N ASN A 211 -7.69 -13.51 0.67
CA ASN A 211 -8.19 -14.50 1.65
C ASN A 211 -7.09 -15.46 2.10
N GLY A 212 -5.84 -14.99 2.12
CA GLY A 212 -4.69 -15.75 2.56
C GLY A 212 -4.46 -15.68 4.06
N PRO A 213 -3.23 -16.01 4.51
CA PRO A 213 -2.84 -15.93 5.93
C PRO A 213 -2.63 -14.50 6.44
N VAL A 214 -2.68 -13.49 5.55
CA VAL A 214 -2.49 -12.07 5.87
C VAL A 214 -3.84 -11.37 5.83
N MET A 215 -4.20 -10.70 6.92
CA MET A 215 -5.42 -9.89 7.04
C MET A 215 -5.09 -8.44 6.74
N PHE A 216 -5.88 -7.80 5.88
CA PHE A 216 -5.67 -6.43 5.46
C PHE A 216 -6.72 -5.50 6.06
N SER A 217 -6.26 -4.33 6.47
CA SER A 217 -7.10 -3.22 6.86
C SER A 217 -6.78 -1.94 6.09
N GLY A 218 -7.77 -1.08 6.05
CA GLY A 218 -7.65 0.31 5.63
C GLY A 218 -8.12 1.24 6.73
N SER A 219 -7.96 2.55 6.48
CA SER A 219 -8.43 3.60 7.38
C SER A 219 -7.93 3.39 8.82
N TRP A 220 -6.64 3.06 8.99
CA TRP A 220 -5.98 2.86 10.28
C TRP A 220 -6.61 1.71 11.11
N GLY A 221 -7.17 0.70 10.43
CA GLY A 221 -7.84 -0.41 11.09
C GLY A 221 -9.32 -0.15 11.39
N ARG A 222 -9.92 0.94 10.92
CA ARG A 222 -11.38 1.14 10.97
C ARG A 222 -12.12 0.21 10.02
N GLU A 223 -11.48 -0.26 8.95
CA GLU A 223 -12.07 -1.25 8.06
C GLU A 223 -11.14 -2.42 7.82
N TRP A 224 -11.68 -3.63 7.88
CA TRP A 224 -10.94 -4.87 7.67
C TRP A 224 -11.59 -5.71 6.57
N PHE A 225 -10.78 -6.45 5.84
CA PHE A 225 -11.26 -7.52 4.97
C PHE A 225 -11.06 -8.87 5.66
N LEU A 226 -12.12 -9.39 6.27
CA LEU A 226 -12.10 -10.63 7.05
C LEU A 226 -13.16 -11.60 6.53
N LYS A 227 -12.81 -12.88 6.37
CA LYS A 227 -13.76 -13.95 5.97
C LYS A 227 -14.59 -13.58 4.73
N ASN A 228 -13.95 -13.09 3.67
CA ASN A 228 -14.58 -12.62 2.43
C ASN A 228 -15.53 -11.42 2.56
N LYS A 229 -15.48 -10.67 3.67
CA LYS A 229 -16.36 -9.52 3.90
C LYS A 229 -15.58 -8.32 4.39
N ARG A 230 -16.06 -7.14 4.00
CA ARG A 230 -15.64 -5.87 4.59
C ARG A 230 -16.34 -5.71 5.94
N VAL A 231 -15.57 -5.51 6.99
CA VAL A 231 -16.03 -5.17 8.35
C VAL A 231 -15.61 -3.74 8.61
N VAL A 232 -16.52 -2.89 9.10
CA VAL A 232 -16.27 -1.47 9.39
C VAL A 232 -16.57 -1.22 10.87
N HIS A 233 -15.67 -0.51 11.53
CA HIS A 233 -15.79 -0.02 12.90
C HIS A 233 -16.12 1.48 12.85
N ASP A 234 -17.40 1.76 13.03
CA ASP A 234 -18.02 3.08 12.95
C ASP A 234 -18.06 3.83 14.28
N VAL A 235 -17.39 3.29 15.32
CA VAL A 235 -17.33 3.92 16.64
C VAL A 235 -16.87 5.38 16.51
N GLY A 236 -17.72 6.28 17.02
CA GLY A 236 -17.50 7.73 17.02
C GLY A 236 -17.95 8.45 15.75
N ILE A 237 -18.63 7.78 14.81
CA ILE A 237 -19.17 8.38 13.58
C ILE A 237 -20.70 8.31 13.60
N GLU A 238 -21.36 9.45 13.54
CA GLU A 238 -22.83 9.54 13.44
C GLU A 238 -23.30 9.27 12.00
N ASP A 239 -24.55 8.81 11.85
CA ASP A 239 -25.17 8.51 10.54
C ASP A 239 -25.12 9.70 9.57
N GLU A 240 -25.32 10.92 10.08
CA GLU A 240 -25.24 12.16 9.30
C GLU A 240 -23.81 12.39 8.75
N GLY A 241 -22.79 11.96 9.49
CA GLY A 241 -21.40 11.99 9.05
C GLY A 241 -21.12 11.02 7.89
N PHE A 242 -21.61 9.78 7.99
CA PHE A 242 -21.47 8.81 6.90
C PHE A 242 -22.15 9.28 5.62
N ASP A 243 -23.36 9.81 5.73
CA ASP A 243 -24.10 10.36 4.59
C ASP A 243 -23.34 11.54 3.96
N ALA A 244 -22.81 12.47 4.77
CA ALA A 244 -22.04 13.60 4.28
C ALA A 244 -20.77 13.17 3.53
N ILE A 245 -20.00 12.21 4.06
CA ILE A 245 -18.81 11.68 3.38
C ILE A 245 -19.20 10.98 2.07
N SER A 246 -20.31 10.23 2.05
CA SER A 246 -20.79 9.58 0.83
C SER A 246 -21.21 10.58 -0.24
N ARG A 247 -21.97 11.62 0.11
CA ARG A 247 -22.36 12.68 -0.84
C ARG A 247 -21.16 13.46 -1.36
N LEU A 248 -20.21 13.78 -0.48
CA LEU A 248 -18.99 14.47 -0.86
C LEU A 248 -18.13 13.63 -1.80
N LYS A 249 -18.06 12.32 -1.58
CA LYS A 249 -17.40 11.40 -2.51
C LYS A 249 -17.98 11.52 -3.92
N ASP A 250 -19.29 11.57 -4.07
CA ASP A 250 -19.94 11.68 -5.38
C ASP A 250 -19.62 13.03 -6.05
N GLU A 251 -19.72 14.14 -5.31
CA GLU A 251 -19.36 15.48 -5.78
C GLU A 251 -17.88 15.60 -6.20
N LEU A 252 -16.99 14.88 -5.49
CA LEU A 252 -15.56 14.84 -5.80
C LEU A 252 -15.26 13.94 -7.01
N ASN A 253 -15.96 12.82 -7.19
CA ASN A 253 -15.78 11.99 -8.39
C ASN A 253 -16.07 12.80 -9.67
N GLU A 254 -17.11 13.63 -9.68
CA GLU A 254 -17.40 14.55 -10.79
C GLU A 254 -16.28 15.56 -11.04
N LEU A 255 -15.54 15.96 -9.99
CA LEU A 255 -14.42 16.87 -10.11
C LEU A 255 -13.21 16.21 -10.80
N PHE A 256 -13.04 14.90 -10.63
CA PHE A 256 -11.89 14.14 -11.11
C PHE A 256 -12.14 13.46 -12.47
N GLU A 257 -13.36 13.00 -12.74
CA GLU A 257 -13.68 12.29 -13.97
C GLU A 257 -13.69 13.21 -15.19
N GLY A 258 -12.63 13.13 -16.00
CA GLY A 258 -12.55 13.85 -17.28
C GLY A 258 -12.49 15.38 -17.16
N GLY A 259 -12.29 15.90 -15.94
CA GLY A 259 -12.18 17.32 -15.62
C GLY A 259 -10.74 17.84 -15.59
N GLU A 260 -10.61 19.15 -15.37
CA GLU A 260 -9.32 19.85 -15.29
C GLU A 260 -8.39 19.31 -14.19
N PHE A 261 -8.98 18.76 -13.11
CA PHE A 261 -8.25 18.27 -11.94
C PHE A 261 -7.96 16.76 -11.97
N SER A 262 -8.24 16.08 -13.09
CA SER A 262 -8.03 14.63 -13.24
C SER A 262 -6.59 14.17 -12.93
N GLN A 263 -5.58 15.03 -13.15
CA GLN A 263 -4.19 14.73 -12.82
C GLN A 263 -3.96 14.47 -11.32
N PHE A 264 -4.77 15.04 -10.42
CA PHE A 264 -4.61 14.88 -8.97
C PHE A 264 -4.93 13.47 -8.49
N ALA A 265 -5.60 12.64 -9.30
CA ALA A 265 -5.75 11.21 -9.02
C ALA A 265 -4.40 10.45 -8.97
N LEU A 266 -3.34 11.00 -9.59
CA LEU A 266 -1.98 10.46 -9.56
C LEU A 266 -1.00 11.35 -8.78
N VAL A 267 -1.44 12.41 -8.09
CA VAL A 267 -0.53 13.27 -7.32
C VAL A 267 -0.47 12.79 -5.89
N GLY A 268 0.70 12.32 -5.44
CA GLY A 268 0.93 11.94 -4.05
C GLY A 268 -0.03 10.84 -3.58
N SER A 269 -0.77 11.10 -2.49
CA SER A 269 -1.79 10.17 -1.98
C SER A 269 -2.98 9.96 -2.93
N GLY A 270 -3.14 10.83 -3.93
CA GLY A 270 -4.28 10.79 -4.85
C GLY A 270 -5.58 11.17 -4.14
N VAL A 271 -6.65 10.45 -4.43
CA VAL A 271 -7.95 10.62 -3.77
C VAL A 271 -8.22 9.38 -2.95
N GLN A 272 -8.17 9.50 -1.63
CA GLN A 272 -8.35 8.38 -0.72
C GLN A 272 -9.63 8.57 0.10
N LEU A 273 -10.54 7.64 -0.07
CA LEU A 273 -11.85 7.64 0.59
C LEU A 273 -11.79 6.71 1.81
N LYS A 274 -11.39 7.27 2.95
CA LYS A 274 -11.29 6.53 4.22
C LYS A 274 -12.67 6.47 4.90
N VAL A 275 -12.79 5.68 5.96
CA VAL A 275 -14.05 5.50 6.70
C VAL A 275 -14.55 6.81 7.33
N ASP A 276 -13.67 7.61 7.90
CA ASP A 276 -13.99 8.80 8.70
C ASP A 276 -13.57 10.13 8.05
N ARG A 277 -12.87 10.07 6.90
CA ARG A 277 -12.32 11.24 6.22
C ARG A 277 -12.03 10.98 4.74
N ILE A 278 -11.79 12.06 4.00
CA ILE A 278 -11.27 12.02 2.63
C ILE A 278 -9.91 12.70 2.62
N THR A 279 -8.88 12.01 2.12
CA THR A 279 -7.54 12.58 1.95
C THR A 279 -7.29 12.86 0.49
N LEU A 280 -6.84 14.06 0.18
CA LEU A 280 -6.59 14.54 -1.18
C LEU A 280 -5.14 14.99 -1.31
N GLY A 281 -4.41 14.40 -2.25
CA GLY A 281 -3.10 14.88 -2.68
C GLY A 281 -3.24 16.19 -3.42
N VAL A 282 -2.51 17.21 -2.98
CA VAL A 282 -2.48 18.56 -3.60
C VAL A 282 -1.12 18.90 -4.19
N GLN A 283 -0.07 18.15 -3.86
CA GLN A 283 1.28 18.37 -4.39
C GLN A 283 2.10 17.07 -4.35
N SER A 284 3.03 16.90 -5.29
CA SER A 284 3.99 15.80 -5.29
C SER A 284 5.24 16.13 -4.47
N VAL A 285 6.01 15.11 -4.08
CA VAL A 285 7.29 15.29 -3.35
C VAL A 285 8.30 16.17 -4.11
N PHE A 286 8.17 16.27 -5.43
CA PHE A 286 9.03 17.07 -6.31
C PHE A 286 8.45 18.45 -6.65
N SER A 287 7.30 18.83 -6.08
CA SER A 287 6.63 20.10 -6.35
C SER A 287 6.26 20.30 -7.83
N HIS A 288 5.77 19.24 -8.50
CA HIS A 288 5.46 19.30 -9.93
C HIS A 288 4.13 19.98 -10.27
N VAL A 289 3.21 20.15 -9.30
CA VAL A 289 1.94 20.82 -9.52
C VAL A 289 2.15 22.34 -9.43
N PRO A 290 1.79 23.13 -10.46
CA PRO A 290 1.82 24.59 -10.40
C PRO A 290 0.97 25.14 -9.24
N GLU A 291 1.47 26.16 -8.54
CA GLU A 291 0.79 26.68 -7.34
C GLU A 291 -0.60 27.26 -7.65
N ASP A 292 -0.78 27.90 -8.82
CA ASP A 292 -2.07 28.41 -9.26
C ASP A 292 -3.09 27.29 -9.49
N LEU A 293 -2.66 26.16 -10.08
CA LEU A 293 -3.50 24.99 -10.28
C LEU A 293 -3.87 24.32 -8.95
N LYS A 294 -2.91 24.23 -8.03
CA LYS A 294 -3.14 23.74 -6.66
C LYS A 294 -4.17 24.59 -5.93
N LEU A 295 -4.06 25.92 -5.97
CA LEU A 295 -5.02 26.81 -5.30
C LEU A 295 -6.42 26.67 -5.90
N ARG A 296 -6.55 26.64 -7.23
CA ARG A 296 -7.84 26.42 -7.90
C ARG A 296 -8.45 25.06 -7.56
N TYR A 297 -7.60 24.03 -7.42
CA TYR A 297 -8.05 22.70 -6.99
C TYR A 297 -8.60 22.74 -5.55
N ILE A 298 -7.88 23.35 -4.62
CA ILE A 298 -8.32 23.50 -3.22
C ILE A 298 -9.63 24.29 -3.14
N ASP A 299 -9.77 25.37 -3.92
CA ASP A 299 -11.00 26.17 -3.94
C ASP A 299 -12.19 25.39 -4.53
N ALA A 300 -11.95 24.58 -5.57
CA ALA A 300 -12.98 23.68 -6.11
C ALA A 300 -13.42 22.63 -5.07
N VAL A 301 -12.49 22.06 -4.32
CA VAL A 301 -12.79 21.14 -3.21
C VAL A 301 -13.62 21.83 -2.13
N LYS A 302 -13.24 23.04 -1.70
CA LYS A 302 -13.99 23.84 -0.71
C LYS A 302 -15.42 24.11 -1.16
N GLU A 303 -15.62 24.40 -2.45
CA GLU A 303 -16.95 24.59 -3.01
C GLU A 303 -17.79 23.30 -2.95
N ARG A 304 -17.20 22.13 -3.24
CA ARG A 304 -17.89 20.83 -3.08
C ARG A 304 -18.24 20.51 -1.64
N ILE A 305 -17.36 20.79 -0.69
CA ILE A 305 -17.66 20.66 0.75
C ILE A 305 -18.87 21.53 1.11
N HIS A 306 -18.92 22.78 0.64
CA HIS A 306 -20.01 23.70 0.94
C HIS A 306 -21.37 23.24 0.36
N ARG A 307 -21.39 22.53 -0.78
CA ARG A 307 -22.63 21.94 -1.31
C ARG A 307 -23.22 20.86 -0.39
N VAL A 308 -22.34 20.07 0.23
CA VAL A 308 -22.72 18.94 1.09
C VAL A 308 -23.06 19.40 2.50
N ASP A 309 -22.28 20.33 3.04
CA ASP A 309 -22.41 20.90 4.39
C ASP A 309 -22.32 22.45 4.35
N PRO A 310 -23.39 23.16 3.93
CA PRO A 310 -23.38 24.61 3.76
C PRO A 310 -23.10 25.40 5.05
N TYR A 311 -23.34 24.78 6.21
CA TYR A 311 -23.22 25.41 7.51
C TYR A 311 -21.96 24.97 8.28
N ASN A 312 -21.08 24.16 7.66
CA ASN A 312 -19.87 23.60 8.26
C ASN A 312 -20.13 22.95 9.63
N ARG A 313 -21.20 22.14 9.74
CA ARG A 313 -21.59 21.49 11.00
C ARG A 313 -21.01 20.09 11.15
N ILE A 314 -20.77 19.41 10.04
CA ILE A 314 -20.43 17.99 9.97
C ILE A 314 -18.98 17.81 9.52
N LEU A 315 -18.59 18.54 8.48
CA LEU A 315 -17.29 18.42 7.84
C LEU A 315 -16.38 19.59 8.24
N PHE A 316 -15.09 19.33 8.33
CA PHE A 316 -14.08 20.38 8.34
C PHE A 316 -12.90 20.00 7.47
N LEU A 317 -12.33 21.01 6.80
CA LEU A 317 -11.10 20.86 6.06
C LEU A 317 -9.94 21.10 7.02
N GLU A 318 -9.19 20.04 7.29
CA GLU A 318 -7.90 20.11 7.95
C GLU A 318 -6.85 20.35 6.86
N GLU A 319 -6.13 21.47 6.95
CA GLU A 319 -4.83 21.56 6.30
C GLU A 319 -3.96 20.52 7.00
N ALA A 320 -3.90 19.31 6.44
CA ALA A 320 -3.02 18.28 6.94
C ALA A 320 -1.66 18.94 7.15
N GLY A 321 -0.95 18.66 8.25
CA GLY A 321 0.33 19.30 8.56
C GLY A 321 1.44 19.08 7.51
N SER A 322 1.10 18.49 6.36
CA SER A 322 1.88 18.26 5.16
C SER A 322 1.44 19.22 4.03
N LYS A 323 2.41 19.88 3.41
CA LYS A 323 2.21 20.67 2.17
C LYS A 323 1.74 19.84 0.96
N PHE A 324 1.69 18.52 1.09
CA PHE A 324 1.37 17.58 0.02
C PHE A 324 -0.09 17.15 -0.01
N GLU A 325 -0.82 17.29 1.08
CA GLU A 325 -2.15 16.70 1.23
C GLU A 325 -3.09 17.64 1.99
N ILE A 326 -4.38 17.49 1.79
CA ILE A 326 -5.44 18.07 2.62
C ILE A 326 -6.38 16.95 3.07
N GLU A 327 -6.95 17.07 4.27
CA GLU A 327 -7.90 16.09 4.78
C GLU A 327 -9.26 16.74 5.07
N ILE A 328 -10.33 16.09 4.64
CA ILE A 328 -11.70 16.47 4.93
C ILE A 328 -12.21 15.50 5.98
N CYS A 329 -12.25 15.96 7.22
CA CYS A 329 -12.53 15.13 8.38
C CYS A 329 -13.95 15.38 8.90
N LEU A 330 -14.54 14.35 9.50
CA LEU A 330 -15.74 14.48 10.29
C LEU A 330 -15.45 15.20 11.62
N LYS A 331 -16.30 16.15 11.99
CA LYS A 331 -16.28 16.75 13.32
C LYS A 331 -16.75 15.70 14.33
N SER A 332 -15.80 15.00 14.95
CA SER A 332 -16.11 14.03 16.00
C SER A 332 -16.03 14.67 17.39
N SER A 333 -16.90 14.24 18.29
CA SER A 333 -16.91 14.58 19.72
C SER A 333 -16.22 13.51 20.60
N GLY A 334 -15.72 12.43 19.97
CA GLY A 334 -15.16 11.25 20.64
C GLY A 334 -13.63 11.14 20.60
N GLU A 335 -13.11 9.99 21.04
CA GLU A 335 -11.68 9.69 20.98
C GLU A 335 -11.19 9.55 19.53
N VAL A 336 -10.00 10.08 19.28
CA VAL A 336 -9.36 10.03 17.95
C VAL A 336 -8.84 8.62 17.69
N TRP A 337 -9.44 7.96 16.69
CA TRP A 337 -9.04 6.62 16.28
C TRP A 337 -7.61 6.59 15.73
N ASN A 338 -6.84 5.59 16.16
CA ASN A 338 -5.48 5.34 15.71
C ASN A 338 -5.25 3.85 15.39
N LYS A 339 -4.05 3.49 14.91
CA LYS A 339 -3.71 2.10 14.55
C LYS A 339 -3.78 1.13 15.74
N GLY A 340 -3.59 1.61 16.98
CA GLY A 340 -3.77 0.81 18.20
C GLY A 340 -5.22 0.36 18.38
N ASN A 341 -6.18 1.27 18.20
CA ASN A 341 -7.61 0.93 18.19
C ASN A 341 -7.95 -0.10 17.09
N GLY A 342 -7.30 0.04 15.93
CA GLY A 342 -7.39 -0.94 14.84
C GLY A 342 -6.92 -2.34 15.24
N VAL A 343 -5.83 -2.43 16.00
CA VAL A 343 -5.31 -3.70 16.54
C VAL A 343 -6.28 -4.30 17.55
N ASP A 344 -6.79 -3.50 18.50
CA ASP A 344 -7.75 -3.97 19.51
C ASP A 344 -9.03 -4.50 18.85
N ALA A 345 -9.60 -3.75 17.92
CA ALA A 345 -10.81 -4.12 17.19
C ALA A 345 -10.62 -5.44 16.41
N LEU A 346 -9.44 -5.66 15.83
CA LEU A 346 -9.11 -6.92 15.17
C LEU A 346 -9.09 -8.08 16.16
N VAL A 347 -8.35 -7.93 17.27
CA VAL A 347 -8.16 -9.00 18.26
C VAL A 347 -9.50 -9.39 18.89
N GLU A 348 -10.35 -8.42 19.20
CA GLU A 348 -11.73 -8.63 19.64
C GLU A 348 -12.55 -9.39 18.59
N THR A 349 -12.51 -8.94 17.33
CA THR A 349 -13.24 -9.56 16.21
C THR A 349 -12.83 -11.02 15.96
N LEU A 350 -11.53 -11.32 16.12
CA LEU A 350 -10.99 -12.67 15.99
C LEU A 350 -11.22 -13.53 17.23
N ARG A 351 -11.61 -12.94 18.37
CA ARG A 351 -11.65 -13.57 19.69
C ARG A 351 -10.29 -14.14 20.09
N GLU A 352 -9.24 -13.39 19.77
CA GLU A 352 -7.85 -13.71 20.07
C GLU A 352 -7.33 -12.88 21.25
N SER A 353 -6.07 -13.09 21.64
CA SER A 353 -5.38 -12.20 22.59
C SER A 353 -3.96 -11.90 22.13
N LEU A 354 -3.52 -10.66 22.35
CA LEU A 354 -2.12 -10.25 22.18
C LEU A 354 -1.20 -10.86 23.25
N SER A 355 -1.75 -11.28 24.39
CA SER A 355 -1.01 -11.96 25.46
C SER A 355 -0.61 -13.41 25.10
N ASN A 356 -1.15 -13.97 24.02
CA ASN A 356 -0.90 -15.36 23.62
C ASN A 356 0.44 -15.48 22.88
N GLY A 357 1.55 -15.52 23.61
CA GLY A 357 2.90 -15.61 23.05
C GLY A 357 3.40 -14.29 22.45
N ARG A 358 4.51 -14.34 21.70
CA ARG A 358 5.16 -13.12 21.21
C ARG A 358 4.33 -12.36 20.17
N VAL A 359 4.48 -11.04 20.17
CA VAL A 359 3.92 -10.12 19.17
C VAL A 359 5.07 -9.35 18.52
N LEU A 360 5.18 -9.43 17.20
CA LEU A 360 6.08 -8.59 16.41
C LEU A 360 5.27 -7.41 15.87
N VAL A 361 5.76 -6.19 16.09
CA VAL A 361 5.22 -4.97 15.49
C VAL A 361 6.28 -4.36 14.58
N ALA A 362 5.92 -4.09 13.33
CA ALA A 362 6.76 -3.36 12.38
C ALA A 362 6.05 -2.08 11.90
N GLY A 363 6.80 -0.98 11.82
CA GLY A 363 6.31 0.34 11.40
C GLY A 363 7.47 1.26 11.07
N ASP A 364 7.18 2.35 10.39
CA ASP A 364 8.16 3.31 9.88
C ASP A 364 7.93 4.74 10.41
N THR A 365 6.70 5.07 10.83
CA THR A 365 6.32 6.42 11.27
C THR A 365 5.81 6.46 12.71
N PHE A 366 5.62 7.68 13.24
CA PHE A 366 4.99 7.89 14.54
C PHE A 366 3.55 7.35 14.61
N SER A 367 2.86 7.18 13.47
CA SER A 367 1.50 6.63 13.42
C SER A 367 1.44 5.15 13.82
N ASP A 368 2.59 4.47 13.87
CA ASP A 368 2.71 3.05 14.21
C ASP A 368 2.97 2.80 15.70
N LEU A 369 3.42 3.83 16.43
CA LEU A 369 3.66 3.72 17.88
C LEU A 369 2.43 3.25 18.67
N PRO A 370 1.19 3.67 18.35
CA PRO A 370 0.01 3.13 19.00
C PRO A 370 -0.16 1.61 18.85
N MET A 371 0.28 1.00 17.75
CA MET A 371 0.26 -0.47 17.61
C MET A 371 1.19 -1.13 18.62
N LEU A 372 2.40 -0.58 18.79
CA LEU A 372 3.38 -1.06 19.77
C LEU A 372 2.90 -0.84 21.20
N GLN A 373 2.34 0.33 21.51
CA GLN A 373 1.79 0.64 22.84
C GLN A 373 0.69 -0.34 23.22
N THR A 374 -0.22 -0.63 22.29
CA THR A 374 -1.31 -1.61 22.49
C THR A 374 -0.73 -3.02 22.73
N ALA A 375 0.22 -3.45 21.90
CA ALA A 375 0.89 -4.74 22.09
C ALA A 375 1.58 -4.85 23.46
N ILE A 376 2.28 -3.80 23.91
CA ILE A 376 2.92 -3.77 25.23
C ILE A 376 1.88 -3.81 26.35
N GLN A 377 0.81 -3.01 26.28
CA GLN A 377 -0.23 -2.95 27.30
C GLN A 377 -0.90 -4.33 27.54
N HIS A 378 -1.15 -5.07 26.47
CA HIS A 378 -1.77 -6.39 26.55
C HIS A 378 -0.79 -7.55 26.79
N ASN A 379 0.51 -7.33 26.54
CA ASN A 379 1.54 -8.35 26.63
C ASN A 379 2.74 -7.87 27.46
N GLN A 380 2.46 -7.29 28.63
CA GLN A 380 3.48 -7.08 29.66
C GLN A 380 3.83 -8.45 30.23
N GLN A 381 4.90 -9.08 29.72
CA GLN A 381 5.53 -10.17 30.43
C GLN A 381 6.07 -9.61 31.76
N VAL A 382 5.45 -10.00 32.89
CA VAL A 382 6.00 -9.84 34.24
C VAL A 382 7.12 -10.84 34.44
#